data_AF-A0AAD3MGP5-F1
#
_entry.id   AF-A0AAD3MGP5-F1
#
_cell.length_a   1.000
_cell.length_b   1.000
_cell.length_c   1.000
_cell.angle_alpha   90.00
_cell.angle_beta   90.00
_cell.angle_gamma   90.00
#
_symmetry.space_group_name_H-M   'P 1'
#
loop_
_entity.id
_entity.type
_entity.pdbx_description
1 polymer ?
#
loop_
_entity_poly.entity_id
_entity_poly.type
_entity_poly.pdbx_seq_one_letter_code
_entity_poly.pdbx_strand_id
1 'polypeptide(L)'
;MSRQKKKNGVPDRWLDYKAVGKRLHGTRFIAFKVPLKQSLNRQLPLSDVFGPWELLDALNKDHQELGLIIDLTFTTRYYQPQ
;
A
#
# COMPACT_ATOMS: atom_id res chain seq x y z
N MET A 1 -10.96 15.31 -22.34
CA MET A 1 -11.74 14.14 -21.89
C MET A 1 -11.59 14.03 -20.37
N SER A 2 -12.60 14.44 -19.59
CA SER A 2 -12.54 14.29 -18.14
C SER A 2 -12.61 12.80 -17.80
N ARG A 3 -11.52 12.25 -17.25
CA ARG A 3 -11.49 10.89 -16.73
C ARG A 3 -12.49 10.85 -15.57
N GLN A 4 -13.69 10.32 -15.78
CA GLN A 4 -14.59 9.98 -14.68
C GLN A 4 -13.82 9.02 -13.76
N LYS A 5 -13.27 9.54 -12.65
CA LYS A 5 -12.57 8.72 -11.66
C LYS A 5 -13.60 7.76 -11.09
N LYS A 6 -13.53 6.49 -11.50
CA LYS A 6 -14.29 5.41 -10.85
C LYS A 6 -14.03 5.51 -9.36
N LYS A 7 -15.03 5.92 -8.59
CA LYS A 7 -14.95 6.05 -7.12
C LYS A 7 -14.51 4.75 -6.44
N ASN A 8 -14.49 3.61 -7.16
CA ASN A 8 -14.17 2.26 -6.68
C ASN A 8 -12.99 1.56 -7.41
N GLY A 9 -12.17 2.28 -8.19
CA GLY A 9 -10.96 1.73 -8.82
C GLY A 9 -9.64 1.95 -8.04
N VAL A 10 -8.61 1.19 -8.38
CA VAL A 10 -7.22 1.38 -7.89
C VAL A 10 -6.81 2.87 -8.02
N PRO A 11 -6.07 3.46 -7.05
CA PRO A 11 -5.70 4.87 -7.12
C PRO A 11 -4.88 5.18 -8.39
N ASP A 12 -5.05 6.40 -8.90
CA ASP A 12 -4.30 6.85 -10.09
C ASP A 12 -2.80 6.78 -9.84
N ARG A 13 -2.04 6.26 -10.82
CA ARG A 13 -0.58 6.03 -10.76
C ARG A 13 -0.09 5.10 -9.65
N TRP A 14 -0.97 4.39 -8.93
CA TRP A 14 -0.55 3.51 -7.82
C TRP A 14 0.39 2.37 -8.28
N LEU A 15 0.25 1.92 -9.53
CA LEU A 15 1.12 0.89 -10.13
C LEU A 15 2.51 1.42 -10.49
N ASP A 16 2.68 2.74 -10.61
CA ASP A 16 3.94 3.36 -11.03
C ASP A 16 5.00 3.38 -9.90
N TYR A 17 4.57 3.10 -8.66
CA TYR A 17 5.42 3.16 -7.47
C TYR A 17 5.72 1.78 -6.90
N LYS A 18 6.96 1.62 -6.41
CA LYS A 18 7.37 0.47 -5.59
C LYS A 18 6.51 0.39 -4.34
N ALA A 19 6.25 -0.85 -3.90
CA ALA A 19 5.35 -1.12 -2.79
C ALA A 19 5.91 -0.62 -1.44
N VAL A 20 7.14 -1.02 -1.12
CA VAL A 20 7.82 -0.72 0.15
C VAL A 20 9.19 -0.12 -0.16
N GLY A 21 9.54 0.97 0.52
CA GLY A 21 10.86 1.57 0.50
C GLY A 21 11.79 0.98 1.56
N LYS A 22 13.08 1.31 1.49
CA LYS A 22 14.03 0.93 2.55
C LYS A 22 13.80 1.76 3.81
N ARG A 23 14.18 1.22 4.95
CA ARG A 23 14.29 1.99 6.20
C ARG A 23 15.20 3.20 6.00
N LEU A 24 14.71 4.37 6.40
CA LEU A 24 15.48 5.60 6.34
C LEU A 24 16.61 5.53 7.37
N HIS A 25 17.84 5.67 6.89
CA HIS A 25 19.04 5.56 7.71
C HIS A 25 19.01 6.55 8.90
N GLY A 26 19.42 6.08 10.08
CA GLY A 26 19.38 6.87 11.31
C GLY A 26 18.00 7.06 11.94
N THR A 27 16.93 6.49 11.37
CA THR A 27 15.57 6.59 11.91
C THR A 27 14.91 5.21 12.06
N ARG A 28 13.64 5.17 12.49
CA ARG A 28 12.78 3.97 12.45
C ARG A 28 11.66 4.08 11.40
N PHE A 29 11.77 5.03 10.46
CA PHE A 29 10.76 5.24 9.43
C PHE A 29 10.97 4.36 8.21
N ILE A 30 9.87 3.80 7.72
CA ILE A 30 9.76 3.10 6.45
C ILE A 30 8.56 3.69 5.72
N ALA A 31 8.76 4.09 4.46
CA ALA A 31 7.68 4.57 3.60
C ALA A 31 7.19 3.43 2.70
N PHE A 32 5.89 3.32 2.52
CA PHE A 32 5.24 2.37 1.62
C PHE A 32 4.00 3.00 1.00
N LYS A 33 3.62 2.55 -0.21
CA LYS A 33 2.34 2.99 -0.81
C LYS A 33 1.18 2.35 -0.07
N VAL A 34 -0.02 2.91 -0.17
CA VAL A 34 -1.18 2.39 0.55
C VAL A 34 -1.47 0.93 0.15
N PRO A 35 -1.54 -0.03 1.09
CA PRO A 35 -2.00 -1.38 0.80
C PRO A 35 -3.49 -1.37 0.46
N LEU A 36 -3.89 -2.21 -0.49
CA LEU A 36 -5.27 -2.29 -0.96
C LEU A 36 -5.96 -3.54 -0.42
N LYS A 37 -7.24 -3.39 -0.07
CA LYS A 37 -8.12 -4.50 0.32
C LYS A 37 -8.37 -5.42 -0.87
N GLN A 38 -8.77 -6.65 -0.56
CA GLN A 38 -8.95 -7.71 -1.55
C GLN A 38 -9.84 -7.32 -2.74
N SER A 39 -10.91 -6.55 -2.53
CA SER A 39 -11.82 -6.15 -3.62
C SER A 39 -11.19 -5.18 -4.63
N LEU A 40 -10.15 -4.43 -4.24
CA LEU A 40 -9.36 -3.62 -5.16
C LEU A 40 -8.24 -4.46 -5.80
N ASN A 41 -7.58 -5.33 -5.03
CA ASN A 41 -6.54 -6.22 -5.54
C ASN A 41 -7.06 -7.21 -6.60
N ARG A 42 -8.33 -7.63 -6.55
CA ARG A 42 -8.97 -8.45 -7.60
C ARG A 42 -9.01 -7.78 -8.98
N GLN A 43 -8.77 -6.46 -9.05
CA GLN A 43 -8.69 -5.71 -10.31
C GLN A 43 -7.26 -5.69 -10.88
N LEU A 44 -6.28 -6.24 -10.16
CA LEU A 44 -4.86 -6.22 -10.51
C LEU A 44 -4.37 -7.59 -10.97
N PRO A 45 -3.33 -7.64 -11.81
CA PRO A 45 -2.53 -8.86 -12.00
C PRO A 45 -1.94 -9.33 -10.67
N LEU A 46 -1.75 -10.65 -10.52
CA LEU A 46 -1.20 -11.24 -9.29
C LEU A 46 0.17 -10.66 -8.90
N SER A 47 1.00 -10.29 -9.88
CA SER A 47 2.31 -9.66 -9.65
C SER A 47 2.24 -8.28 -9.00
N ASP A 48 1.10 -7.59 -9.13
CA ASP A 48 0.93 -6.21 -8.68
C ASP A 48 0.08 -6.11 -7.40
N VAL A 49 -0.41 -7.25 -6.89
CA VAL A 49 -1.19 -7.33 -5.65
C VAL A 49 -0.32 -6.83 -4.50
N PHE A 50 -0.87 -5.89 -3.73
CA PHE A 50 -0.23 -5.41 -2.51
C PHE A 50 -1.30 -5.03 -1.49
N GLY A 51 -1.57 -5.94 -0.56
CA GLY A 51 -2.43 -5.75 0.58
C GLY A 51 -1.64 -5.69 1.91
N PRO A 52 -2.35 -5.68 3.04
CA PRO A 52 -1.71 -5.64 4.36
C PRO A 52 -0.77 -6.82 4.62
N TRP A 53 -1.09 -8.00 4.10
CA TRP A 53 -0.26 -9.19 4.26
C TRP A 53 1.03 -9.10 3.46
N GLU A 54 0.96 -8.63 2.22
CA GLU A 54 2.15 -8.42 1.38
C GLU A 54 3.06 -7.32 1.96
N LEU A 55 2.51 -6.31 2.63
CA LEU A 55 3.28 -5.32 3.39
C LEU A 55 4.07 -5.98 4.52
N LEU A 56 3.41 -6.80 5.36
CA LEU A 56 4.08 -7.47 6.49
C LEU A 56 5.15 -8.46 6.01
N ASP A 57 4.85 -9.25 4.98
CA ASP A 57 5.81 -10.19 4.39
C ASP A 57 7.05 -9.47 3.81
N ALA A 58 6.85 -8.36 3.10
CA ALA A 58 7.96 -7.55 2.57
C ALA A 58 8.87 -7.01 3.68
N LEU A 59 8.30 -6.58 4.80
CA LEU A 59 9.07 -6.03 5.93
C LEU A 59 9.79 -7.12 6.71
N ASN A 60 9.13 -8.28 6.92
CA ASN A 60 9.74 -9.43 7.57
C ASN A 60 10.95 -9.96 6.79
N LYS A 61 10.87 -9.98 5.45
CA LYS A 61 11.99 -10.34 4.55
C LYS A 61 13.20 -9.42 4.73
N ASP A 62 12.97 -8.14 5.03
CA ASP A 62 14.00 -7.15 5.30
C ASP A 62 14.37 -7.06 6.80
N HIS A 63 13.92 -8.01 7.62
CA HIS A 63 14.12 -8.04 9.08
C HIS A 63 13.66 -6.75 9.78
N GLN A 64 12.57 -6.14 9.29
CA GLN A 64 11.95 -4.96 9.89
C GLN A 64 10.60 -5.33 10.53
N GLU A 65 10.37 -4.79 11.72
CA GLU A 65 9.11 -4.95 12.44
C GLU A 65 8.35 -3.61 12.49
N LEU A 66 7.05 -3.63 12.18
CA LEU A 66 6.17 -2.46 12.31
C LEU A 66 5.62 -2.35 13.73
N GLY A 67 5.87 -1.22 14.38
CA GLY A 67 5.23 -0.87 15.66
C GLY A 67 4.10 0.15 15.53
N LEU A 68 4.06 0.93 14.45
CA LEU A 68 3.06 1.99 14.23
C LEU A 68 2.89 2.25 12.74
N ILE A 69 1.65 2.42 12.29
CA ILE A 69 1.32 2.93 10.96
C ILE A 69 0.69 4.31 11.13
N ILE A 70 1.24 5.29 10.42
CA ILE A 70 0.65 6.62 10.27
C ILE A 70 0.02 6.67 8.88
N ASP A 71 -1.30 6.54 8.81
CA ASP A 71 -2.04 6.67 7.55
C ASP A 71 -2.28 8.14 7.25
N LEU A 72 -1.70 8.61 6.15
CA LEU A 72 -1.85 9.98 5.67
C LEU A 72 -2.89 10.07 4.53
N THR A 73 -3.62 9.00 4.25
CA THR A 73 -4.70 9.02 3.27
C THR A 73 -5.95 9.65 3.88
N PHE A 74 -6.54 10.63 3.22
CA PHE A 74 -7.81 11.23 3.64
C PHE A 74 -9.00 10.38 3.17
N THR A 75 -8.97 9.07 3.44
CA THR A 75 -10.05 8.13 3.08
C THR A 75 -9.90 6.79 3.82
N THR A 76 -11.01 6.14 4.13
CA THR A 76 -11.04 4.77 4.70
C THR A 76 -11.27 3.68 3.65
N ARG A 77 -11.17 4.05 2.36
CA ARG A 77 -11.61 3.21 1.26
C ARG A 77 -10.66 2.03 0.97
N TYR A 78 -9.36 2.22 1.20
CA TYR A 78 -8.32 1.34 0.70
C TYR A 78 -8.15 0.08 1.53
N TYR A 79 -8.22 0.18 2.85
CA TYR A 79 -8.15 -0.95 3.76
C TYR A 79 -8.94 -0.64 5.03
N GLN A 80 -9.17 -1.64 5.87
CA GLN A 80 -9.72 -1.46 7.21
C GLN A 80 -8.57 -1.61 8.21
N PRO A 81 -8.32 -0.62 9.08
CA PRO A 81 -7.46 -0.82 10.24
C PRO A 81 -8.00 -1.98 11.08
N GLN A 82 -7.10 -2.83 11.57
CA GLN A 82 -7.44 -3.88 12.55
C GLN A 82 -7.37 -3.32 13.96
#